data_AF-K7MSY7-F1
#
_entry.id   AF-K7MSY7-F1
#
_cell.length_a   1.000
_cell.length_b   1.000
_cell.length_c   1.000
_cell.angle_alpha   90.00
_cell.angle_beta   90.00
_cell.angle_gamma   90.00
#
_symmetry.space_group_name_H-M   'P 1'
#
loop_
_entity.id
_entity.type
_entity.pdbx_description
1 polymer ?
#
loop_
_entity_poly.entity_id
_entity_poly.type
_entity_poly.pdbx_seq_one_letter_code
_entity_poly.pdbx_strand_id
1 'polypeptide(L)'
;MTSLSLNISNFITLSLTPTNYPLWREQALALAESQDLVGHLTNDDPPPPQYTTPNSNDTTNTENFVPKLTDEFIAWRKKDNLLRGWIIGTLFEEALRLVVGLDTTHAIWTALKDSYAEDSQEYEFTLHQQITYLRKEDDQSIGEHIRTFQGLCDNLAAIGKPVPDKEKVFYLLTSLGHEYETFTKTMLKPPRPSYSELISQLQSHDQRRNWFSNHSNVHNSSTPQVAFYGEQQRSRARVTYMFFPLCQNHIFLIVSNQDQQTFGINV
;
A
#
# COMPACT_ATOMS: atom_id res chain seq x y z
N MET A 1 3.90 -46.05 -16.94
CA MET A 1 3.76 -44.58 -17.01
C MET A 1 4.36 -44.00 -15.74
N THR A 2 5.49 -43.32 -15.85
CA THR A 2 6.15 -42.65 -14.74
C THR A 2 5.25 -41.52 -14.25
N SER A 3 4.54 -41.71 -13.12
CA SER A 3 3.93 -40.57 -12.43
C SER A 3 5.09 -39.73 -11.92
N LEU A 4 5.42 -38.62 -12.60
CA LEU A 4 6.18 -37.56 -11.95
C LEU A 4 5.38 -37.21 -10.70
N SER A 5 5.93 -37.50 -9.53
CA SER A 5 5.40 -37.02 -8.27
C SER A 5 5.56 -35.50 -8.30
N LEU A 6 4.56 -34.81 -8.84
CA LEU A 6 4.50 -33.36 -8.83
C LEU A 6 4.41 -32.95 -7.36
N ASN A 7 5.47 -32.33 -6.88
CA ASN A 7 5.43 -31.72 -5.57
C ASN A 7 4.72 -30.38 -5.71
N ILE A 8 3.58 -30.23 -5.04
CA ILE A 8 2.74 -29.02 -5.06
C ILE A 8 3.57 -27.79 -4.70
N SER A 9 4.55 -27.94 -3.81
CA SER A 9 5.46 -26.87 -3.39
C SER A 9 6.28 -26.27 -4.54
N ASN A 10 6.41 -26.98 -5.66
CA ASN A 10 7.11 -26.48 -6.84
C ASN A 10 6.25 -25.53 -7.68
N PHE A 11 4.92 -25.55 -7.51
CA PHE A 11 3.99 -24.75 -8.30
C PHE A 11 3.36 -23.63 -7.48
N ILE A 12 2.96 -23.93 -6.24
CA ILE A 12 2.32 -22.97 -5.36
C ILE A 12 3.28 -22.71 -4.19
N THR A 13 3.84 -21.52 -4.17
CA THR A 13 4.81 -21.07 -3.15
C THR A 13 4.15 -20.30 -2.03
N LEU A 14 2.90 -19.88 -2.23
CA LEU A 14 2.15 -19.06 -1.28
C LEU A 14 1.11 -19.91 -0.56
N SER A 15 1.05 -19.76 0.76
CA SER A 15 -0.13 -20.18 1.52
C SER A 15 -1.21 -19.12 1.41
N LEU A 16 -2.45 -19.51 1.15
CA LEU A 16 -3.55 -18.55 1.01
C LEU A 16 -3.80 -17.80 2.32
N THR A 17 -3.79 -16.48 2.23
CA THR A 17 -4.14 -15.51 3.29
C THR A 17 -5.15 -14.49 2.75
N PRO A 18 -5.85 -13.74 3.61
CA PRO A 18 -6.80 -12.71 3.16
C PRO A 18 -6.19 -11.66 2.23
N THR A 19 -4.89 -11.42 2.33
CA THR A 19 -4.18 -10.36 1.60
C THR A 19 -3.58 -10.80 0.29
N ASN A 20 -3.45 -12.11 0.02
CA ASN A 20 -2.68 -12.60 -1.14
C ASN A 20 -3.53 -13.41 -2.14
N TYR A 21 -4.85 -13.44 -1.97
CA TYR A 21 -5.76 -14.22 -2.82
C TYR A 21 -5.50 -14.07 -4.32
N PRO A 22 -5.29 -12.87 -4.90
CA PRO A 22 -5.03 -12.73 -6.33
C PRO A 22 -3.78 -13.49 -6.77
N LEU A 23 -2.67 -13.36 -6.04
CA LEU A 23 -1.42 -14.06 -6.35
C LEU A 23 -1.54 -15.57 -6.18
N TRP A 24 -2.15 -16.01 -5.07
CA TRP A 24 -2.39 -17.43 -4.82
C TRP A 24 -3.28 -18.04 -5.92
N ARG A 25 -4.35 -17.34 -6.30
CA ARG A 25 -5.29 -17.75 -7.34
C ARG A 25 -4.57 -17.97 -8.67
N GLU A 26 -3.70 -17.04 -9.07
CA GLU A 26 -2.91 -17.17 -10.30
C GLU A 26 -2.00 -18.42 -10.27
N GLN A 27 -1.33 -18.70 -9.14
CA GLN A 27 -0.50 -19.91 -9.00
C GLN A 27 -1.34 -21.20 -9.04
N ALA A 28 -2.50 -21.20 -8.38
CA ALA A 28 -3.40 -22.35 -8.35
C ALA A 28 -4.02 -22.63 -9.73
N LEU A 29 -4.40 -21.58 -10.46
CA LEU A 29 -4.88 -21.71 -11.84
C LEU A 29 -3.78 -22.24 -12.76
N ALA A 30 -2.56 -21.69 -12.70
CA ALA A 30 -1.44 -22.17 -13.50
C ALA A 30 -1.14 -23.66 -13.24
N LEU A 31 -1.23 -24.11 -11.99
CA LEU A 31 -1.12 -25.54 -11.65
C LEU A 31 -2.23 -26.36 -12.31
N ALA A 32 -3.49 -25.94 -12.17
CA ALA A 32 -4.63 -26.65 -12.76
C ALA A 32 -4.56 -26.71 -14.29
N GLU A 33 -4.15 -25.62 -14.94
CA GLU A 33 -3.92 -25.53 -16.38
C GLU A 33 -2.82 -26.50 -16.83
N SER A 34 -1.71 -26.56 -16.09
CA SER A 34 -0.60 -27.47 -16.42
C SER A 34 -0.99 -28.95 -16.38
N GLN A 35 -2.08 -29.30 -15.69
CA GLN A 35 -2.56 -30.66 -15.49
C GLN A 35 -3.88 -30.96 -16.20
N ASP A 36 -4.41 -30.01 -16.98
CA ASP A 36 -5.70 -30.15 -17.66
C ASP A 36 -6.87 -30.44 -16.67
N LEU A 37 -6.88 -29.71 -15.54
CA LEU A 37 -7.86 -29.87 -14.46
C LEU A 37 -8.70 -28.60 -14.22
N VAL A 38 -8.58 -27.58 -15.07
CA VAL A 38 -9.28 -26.29 -14.90
C VAL A 38 -10.80 -26.46 -14.87
N GLY A 39 -11.35 -27.41 -15.65
CA GLY A 39 -12.78 -27.68 -15.67
C GLY A 39 -13.37 -28.09 -14.31
N HIS A 40 -12.55 -28.66 -13.42
CA HIS A 40 -12.94 -28.95 -12.03
C HIS A 40 -13.05 -27.69 -11.14
N LEU A 41 -12.41 -26.57 -11.53
CA LEU A 41 -12.51 -25.28 -10.85
C LEU A 41 -13.69 -24.45 -11.38
N THR A 42 -13.87 -24.42 -12.70
CA THR A 42 -14.91 -23.62 -13.38
C THR A 42 -16.25 -24.32 -13.48
N ASN A 43 -16.30 -25.62 -13.16
CA ASN A 43 -17.45 -26.51 -13.37
C ASN A 43 -17.79 -26.75 -14.85
N ASP A 44 -16.81 -26.55 -15.75
CA ASP A 44 -16.92 -26.93 -17.16
C ASP A 44 -16.85 -28.46 -17.37
N ASP A 45 -16.25 -29.18 -16.42
CA ASP A 45 -16.26 -30.64 -16.34
C ASP A 45 -17.13 -31.11 -15.16
N PRO A 46 -18.47 -31.05 -15.26
CA PRO A 46 -19.36 -31.43 -14.17
C PRO A 46 -19.25 -32.93 -13.86
N PRO A 47 -19.63 -33.36 -12.63
CA PRO A 47 -19.60 -34.77 -12.27
C PRO A 47 -20.54 -35.58 -13.19
N PRO A 48 -20.04 -36.68 -13.80
CA PRO A 48 -20.88 -37.56 -14.61
C PRO A 48 -21.87 -38.34 -13.72
N PRO A 49 -22.86 -39.04 -14.31
CA PRO A 49 -23.82 -39.83 -13.54
C PRO A 49 -23.14 -40.79 -12.59
N GLN A 50 -23.40 -40.64 -11.29
CA GLN A 50 -22.72 -41.39 -10.25
C GLN A 50 -23.02 -42.89 -10.35
N TYR A 51 -24.28 -43.23 -10.59
CA TYR A 51 -24.73 -44.62 -10.60
C TYR A 51 -25.19 -45.04 -12.00
N THR A 52 -24.92 -46.30 -12.35
CA THR A 52 -25.48 -46.92 -13.56
C THR A 52 -27.00 -46.85 -13.52
N THR A 53 -27.63 -46.61 -14.67
CA THR A 53 -29.09 -46.68 -14.82
C THR A 53 -29.53 -48.08 -15.26
N PRO A 54 -30.73 -48.54 -14.91
CA PRO A 54 -31.28 -49.79 -15.44
C PRO A 54 -31.36 -49.72 -16.97
N ASN A 55 -30.89 -50.77 -17.68
CA ASN A 55 -31.02 -50.85 -19.13
C ASN A 55 -32.50 -50.86 -19.51
N SER A 56 -32.96 -49.89 -20.31
CA SER A 56 -34.35 -49.79 -20.78
C SER A 56 -34.84 -50.99 -21.61
N ASN A 57 -33.93 -51.90 -21.99
CA ASN A 57 -34.22 -53.04 -22.85
C ASN A 57 -34.38 -54.37 -22.08
N ASP A 58 -34.09 -54.40 -20.78
CA ASP A 58 -34.23 -55.60 -19.94
C ASP A 58 -35.37 -55.44 -18.93
N THR A 59 -36.61 -55.67 -19.39
CA THR A 59 -37.82 -55.61 -18.55
C THR A 59 -37.89 -56.71 -17.49
N THR A 60 -36.95 -57.65 -17.45
CA THR A 60 -37.00 -58.85 -16.60
C THR A 60 -36.14 -58.77 -15.33
N ASN A 61 -35.28 -57.76 -15.17
CA ASN A 61 -34.29 -57.69 -14.07
C ASN A 61 -34.36 -56.42 -13.20
N THR A 62 -35.37 -55.56 -13.38
CA THR A 62 -35.47 -54.28 -12.65
C THR A 62 -35.58 -54.48 -11.13
N GLU A 63 -36.17 -55.58 -10.65
CA GLU A 63 -36.36 -55.85 -9.21
C GLU A 63 -35.06 -56.22 -8.47
N ASN A 64 -34.00 -56.62 -9.18
CA ASN A 64 -32.70 -56.99 -8.60
C ASN A 64 -31.55 -56.04 -8.99
N PHE A 65 -31.87 -54.85 -9.53
CA PHE A 65 -30.85 -53.89 -9.94
C PHE A 65 -30.11 -53.32 -8.72
N VAL A 66 -28.81 -53.62 -8.61
CA VAL A 66 -27.92 -53.01 -7.62
C VAL A 66 -27.15 -51.87 -8.31
N PRO A 67 -27.41 -50.60 -7.97
CA PRO A 67 -26.69 -49.46 -8.54
C PRO A 67 -25.19 -49.60 -8.30
N LYS A 68 -24.40 -49.56 -9.37
CA LYS A 68 -22.94 -49.53 -9.32
C LYS A 68 -22.44 -48.15 -9.69
N LEU A 69 -21.30 -47.77 -9.13
CA LEU A 69 -20.62 -46.53 -9.47
C LEU A 69 -20.12 -46.62 -10.92
N THR A 70 -20.33 -45.57 -11.72
CA THR A 70 -19.84 -45.55 -13.10
C THR A 70 -18.32 -45.39 -13.15
N ASP A 71 -17.66 -46.04 -14.10
CA ASP A 71 -16.21 -45.90 -14.29
C ASP A 71 -15.82 -44.45 -14.61
N GLU A 72 -16.70 -43.72 -15.34
CA GLU A 72 -16.55 -42.30 -15.63
C GLU A 72 -16.56 -41.46 -14.35
N PHE A 73 -17.50 -41.71 -13.42
CA PHE A 73 -17.54 -41.00 -12.13
C PHE A 73 -16.34 -41.33 -11.27
N ILE A 74 -15.86 -42.59 -11.26
CA ILE A 74 -14.65 -42.96 -10.53
C ILE A 74 -13.43 -42.20 -11.07
N ALA A 75 -13.29 -42.13 -12.40
CA ALA A 75 -12.20 -41.41 -13.06
C ALA A 75 -12.26 -39.91 -12.79
N TRP A 76 -13.45 -39.29 -12.93
CA TRP A 76 -13.69 -37.89 -12.61
C TRP A 76 -13.37 -37.58 -11.15
N ARG A 77 -13.89 -38.39 -10.22
CA ARG A 77 -13.70 -38.23 -8.77
C ARG A 77 -12.24 -38.32 -8.37
N LYS A 78 -11.45 -39.17 -9.04
CA LYS A 78 -10.01 -39.29 -8.80
C LYS A 78 -9.27 -38.00 -9.18
N LYS A 79 -9.60 -37.39 -10.30
CA LYS A 79 -9.03 -36.10 -10.74
C LYS A 79 -9.44 -34.96 -9.80
N ASP A 80 -10.72 -34.88 -9.46
CA ASP A 80 -11.26 -33.90 -8.51
C ASP A 80 -10.57 -34.01 -7.14
N ASN A 81 -10.47 -35.22 -6.57
CA ASN A 81 -9.81 -35.42 -5.28
C ASN A 81 -8.33 -35.05 -5.29
N LEU A 82 -7.63 -35.24 -6.42
CA LEU A 82 -6.22 -34.85 -6.57
C LEU A 82 -6.06 -33.34 -6.48
N LEU A 83 -6.82 -32.59 -7.28
CA LEU A 83 -6.77 -31.13 -7.29
C LEU A 83 -7.25 -30.54 -5.96
N ARG A 84 -8.32 -31.11 -5.37
CA ARG A 84 -8.78 -30.77 -4.02
C ARG A 84 -7.67 -30.93 -2.98
N GLY A 85 -6.95 -32.06 -3.01
CA GLY A 85 -5.81 -32.29 -2.12
C GLY A 85 -4.70 -31.27 -2.30
N TRP A 86 -4.42 -30.86 -3.53
CA TRP A 86 -3.44 -29.81 -3.83
C TRP A 86 -3.86 -28.46 -3.28
N ILE A 87 -5.10 -28.03 -3.54
CA ILE A 87 -5.62 -26.76 -3.04
C ILE A 87 -5.59 -26.74 -1.52
N ILE A 88 -6.16 -27.76 -0.86
CA ILE A 88 -6.16 -27.89 0.61
C ILE A 88 -4.74 -27.82 1.18
N GLY A 89 -3.75 -28.44 0.51
CA GLY A 89 -2.35 -28.40 0.90
C GLY A 89 -1.70 -27.02 0.85
N THR A 90 -2.35 -26.03 0.24
CA THR A 90 -1.87 -24.64 0.14
C THR A 90 -2.63 -23.66 1.03
N LEU A 91 -3.62 -24.14 1.80
CA LEU A 91 -4.44 -23.28 2.65
C LEU A 91 -3.81 -23.11 4.03
N PHE A 92 -3.85 -21.89 4.55
CA PHE A 92 -3.55 -21.64 5.96
C PHE A 92 -4.73 -22.09 6.84
N GLU A 93 -4.52 -22.19 8.15
CA GLU A 93 -5.54 -22.72 9.09
C GLU A 93 -6.88 -21.99 9.00
N GLU A 94 -6.86 -20.67 8.85
CA GLU A 94 -8.06 -19.85 8.71
C GLU A 94 -8.86 -20.19 7.44
N ALA A 95 -8.17 -20.31 6.30
CA ALA A 95 -8.78 -20.70 5.03
C ALA A 95 -9.29 -22.16 5.04
N LEU A 96 -8.63 -23.05 5.79
CA LEU A 96 -9.08 -24.43 5.95
C LEU A 96 -10.47 -24.51 6.59
N ARG A 97 -10.80 -23.61 7.51
CA ARG A 97 -12.11 -23.59 8.20
C ARG A 97 -13.27 -23.30 7.25
N LEU A 98 -13.04 -22.55 6.18
CA LEU A 98 -14.05 -22.21 5.17
C LEU A 98 -14.42 -23.40 4.28
N VAL A 99 -13.53 -24.39 4.17
CA VAL A 99 -13.66 -25.48 3.20
C VAL A 99 -14.03 -26.81 3.84
N VAL A 100 -14.17 -26.86 5.17
CA VAL A 100 -14.56 -28.06 5.91
C VAL A 100 -15.95 -28.52 5.46
N GLY A 101 -16.07 -29.79 5.08
CA GLY A 101 -17.32 -30.40 4.64
C GLY A 101 -17.65 -30.17 3.16
N LEU A 102 -16.81 -29.46 2.40
CA LEU A 102 -16.99 -29.32 0.96
C LEU A 102 -16.35 -30.52 0.22
N ASP A 103 -17.15 -31.18 -0.60
CA ASP A 103 -16.84 -32.47 -1.22
C ASP A 103 -16.31 -32.39 -2.66
N THR A 104 -16.32 -31.21 -3.28
CA THR A 104 -15.82 -31.01 -4.64
C THR A 104 -14.81 -29.88 -4.68
N THR A 105 -13.86 -29.96 -5.62
CA THR A 105 -12.88 -28.88 -5.83
C THR A 105 -13.57 -27.57 -6.18
N HIS A 106 -14.60 -27.62 -7.03
CA HIS A 106 -15.38 -26.44 -7.40
C HIS A 106 -16.02 -25.75 -6.20
N ALA A 107 -16.64 -26.49 -5.27
CA ALA A 107 -17.24 -25.90 -4.08
C ALA A 107 -16.19 -25.20 -3.21
N ILE A 108 -15.02 -25.83 -3.03
CA ILE A 108 -13.88 -25.24 -2.31
C ILE A 108 -13.41 -23.97 -2.99
N TRP A 109 -13.19 -24.02 -4.31
CA TRP A 109 -12.69 -22.90 -5.10
C TRP A 109 -13.62 -21.69 -5.01
N THR A 110 -14.93 -21.92 -5.15
CA THR A 110 -15.96 -20.88 -5.03
C THR A 110 -16.01 -20.30 -3.61
N ALA A 111 -16.00 -21.14 -2.57
CA ALA A 111 -16.00 -20.65 -1.18
C ALA A 111 -14.78 -19.77 -0.85
N LEU A 112 -13.59 -20.16 -1.32
CA LEU A 112 -12.36 -19.38 -1.16
C LEU A 112 -12.44 -18.06 -1.92
N LYS A 113 -12.95 -18.09 -3.16
CA LYS A 113 -13.16 -16.89 -3.96
C LYS A 113 -14.12 -15.92 -3.27
N ASP A 114 -15.27 -16.40 -2.86
CA ASP A 114 -16.32 -15.54 -2.27
C ASP A 114 -15.87 -14.94 -0.93
N SER A 115 -15.01 -15.65 -0.19
CA SER A 115 -14.50 -15.15 1.10
C SER A 115 -13.34 -14.18 0.95
N TYR A 116 -12.41 -14.42 0.02
CA TYR A 116 -11.14 -13.66 -0.03
C TYR A 116 -11.00 -12.71 -1.22
N ALA A 117 -11.83 -12.82 -2.26
CA ALA A 117 -11.73 -11.91 -3.40
C ALA A 117 -12.02 -10.47 -3.00
N GLU A 118 -13.12 -10.24 -2.27
CA GLU A 118 -13.50 -8.90 -1.80
C GLU A 118 -12.50 -8.36 -0.78
N ASP A 119 -12.14 -9.15 0.24
CA ASP A 119 -11.16 -8.78 1.27
C ASP A 119 -9.80 -8.38 0.68
N SER A 120 -9.29 -9.15 -0.28
CA SER A 120 -8.01 -8.84 -0.94
C SER A 120 -8.08 -7.57 -1.76
N GLN A 121 -9.23 -7.28 -2.36
CA GLN A 121 -9.47 -6.06 -3.11
C GLN A 121 -9.59 -4.85 -2.18
N GLU A 122 -10.30 -4.99 -1.06
CA GLU A 122 -10.38 -3.95 -0.02
C GLU A 122 -9.01 -3.65 0.58
N TYR A 123 -8.18 -4.67 0.77
CA TYR A 123 -6.80 -4.50 1.21
C TYR A 123 -5.96 -3.72 0.17
N GLU A 124 -6.04 -4.05 -1.12
CA GLU A 124 -5.41 -3.28 -2.21
C GLU A 124 -5.85 -1.80 -2.16
N PHE A 125 -7.16 -1.55 -2.06
CA PHE A 125 -7.70 -0.18 -1.97
C PHE A 125 -7.21 0.56 -0.74
N THR A 126 -7.19 -0.10 0.42
CA THR A 126 -6.72 0.45 1.68
C THR A 126 -5.25 0.87 1.58
N LEU A 127 -4.39 0.05 0.97
CA LEU A 127 -3.00 0.39 0.74
C LEU A 127 -2.83 1.60 -0.20
N HIS A 128 -3.57 1.64 -1.31
CA HIS A 128 -3.55 2.79 -2.22
C HIS A 128 -4.04 4.08 -1.55
N GLN A 129 -5.07 3.99 -0.72
CA GLN A 129 -5.58 5.10 0.07
C GLN A 129 -4.52 5.59 1.07
N GLN A 130 -3.90 4.66 1.82
CA GLN A 130 -2.84 4.99 2.76
C GLN A 130 -1.66 5.69 2.08
N ILE A 131 -1.22 5.24 0.90
CA ILE A 131 -0.16 5.92 0.13
C ILE A 131 -0.59 7.32 -0.32
N THR A 132 -1.80 7.45 -0.85
CA THR A 132 -2.29 8.71 -1.44
C THR A 132 -2.46 9.81 -0.37
N TYR A 133 -2.98 9.41 0.79
CA TYR A 133 -3.22 10.32 1.92
C TYR A 133 -2.10 10.32 2.96
N LEU A 134 -1.00 9.59 2.72
CA LEU A 134 0.16 9.64 3.60
C LEU A 134 0.63 11.09 3.71
N ARG A 135 0.72 11.61 4.93
CA ARG A 135 1.30 12.91 5.21
C ARG A 135 2.33 12.75 6.31
N LYS A 136 3.46 13.42 6.15
CA LYS A 136 4.47 13.46 7.21
C LYS A 136 3.89 14.21 8.40
N GLU A 137 3.92 13.60 9.58
CA GLU A 137 3.54 14.26 10.83
C GLU A 137 4.62 15.27 11.27
N ASP A 138 4.24 16.32 12.00
CA ASP A 138 5.16 17.42 12.35
C ASP A 138 6.29 16.97 13.29
N ASP A 139 6.00 16.01 14.18
CA ASP A 139 6.93 15.40 15.14
C ASP A 139 7.70 14.20 14.60
N GLN A 140 7.27 13.63 13.47
CA GLN A 140 7.91 12.48 12.84
C GLN A 140 9.21 12.87 12.11
N SER A 141 10.25 12.06 12.25
CA SER A 141 11.49 12.25 11.49
C SER A 141 11.29 11.92 10.00
N ILE A 142 12.09 12.53 9.12
CA ILE A 142 12.03 12.20 7.69
C ILE A 142 12.35 10.71 7.43
N GLY A 143 13.24 10.13 8.25
CA GLY A 143 13.64 8.73 8.14
C GLY A 143 12.50 7.78 8.47
N GLU A 144 11.70 8.07 9.49
CA GLU A 144 10.50 7.29 9.82
C GLU A 144 9.44 7.42 8.73
N HIS A 145 9.22 8.63 8.21
CA HIS A 145 8.27 8.85 7.12
C HIS A 145 8.63 8.05 5.87
N ILE A 146 9.90 8.06 5.49
CA ILE A 146 10.42 7.26 4.37
C ILE A 146 10.19 5.77 4.63
N ARG A 147 10.45 5.26 5.84
CA ARG A 147 10.22 3.84 6.17
C ARG A 147 8.74 3.46 6.08
N THR A 148 7.84 4.30 6.59
CA THR A 148 6.39 4.06 6.48
C THR A 148 5.96 4.01 5.02
N PHE A 149 6.41 4.97 4.21
CA PHE A 149 6.14 4.98 2.77
C PHE A 149 6.68 3.74 2.06
N GLN A 150 7.91 3.31 2.39
CA GLN A 150 8.52 2.09 1.85
C GLN A 150 7.71 0.85 2.22
N GLY A 151 7.31 0.71 3.48
CA GLY A 151 6.49 -0.41 3.94
C GLY A 151 5.16 -0.51 3.19
N LEU A 152 4.51 0.62 2.89
CA LEU A 152 3.31 0.62 2.06
C LEU A 152 3.57 0.17 0.62
N CYS A 153 4.67 0.64 0.02
CA CYS A 153 5.08 0.21 -1.32
C CYS A 153 5.43 -1.27 -1.36
N ASP A 154 6.07 -1.79 -0.32
CA ASP A 154 6.47 -3.18 -0.20
C ASP A 154 5.23 -4.09 0.00
N ASN A 155 4.25 -3.65 0.79
CA ASN A 155 2.96 -4.35 0.92
C ASN A 155 2.21 -4.44 -0.41
N LEU A 156 2.16 -3.33 -1.17
CA LEU A 156 1.59 -3.33 -2.51
C LEU A 156 2.36 -4.27 -3.46
N ALA A 157 3.69 -4.27 -3.42
CA ALA A 157 4.50 -5.20 -4.20
C ALA A 157 4.24 -6.66 -3.78
N ALA A 158 4.05 -6.93 -2.49
CA ALA A 158 3.78 -8.26 -1.95
C ALA A 158 2.45 -8.85 -2.41
N ILE A 159 1.46 -8.02 -2.77
CA ILE A 159 0.19 -8.45 -3.36
C ILE A 159 0.19 -8.41 -4.91
N GLY A 160 1.35 -8.18 -5.53
CA GLY A 160 1.51 -8.15 -6.98
C GLY A 160 1.18 -6.82 -7.65
N LYS A 161 1.09 -5.73 -6.88
CA LYS A 161 0.72 -4.39 -7.34
C LYS A 161 1.86 -3.37 -7.12
N PRO A 162 3.08 -3.61 -7.62
CA PRO A 162 4.22 -2.73 -7.32
C PRO A 162 3.99 -1.31 -7.86
N VAL A 163 4.28 -0.30 -7.04
CA VAL A 163 4.20 1.11 -7.44
C VAL A 163 5.36 1.46 -8.38
N PRO A 164 5.12 2.01 -9.58
CA PRO A 164 6.17 2.45 -10.50
C PRO A 164 7.09 3.50 -9.87
N ASP A 165 8.38 3.50 -10.24
CA ASP A 165 9.39 4.40 -9.65
C ASP A 165 8.99 5.89 -9.72
N LYS A 166 8.45 6.33 -10.86
CA LYS A 166 7.96 7.70 -11.06
C LYS A 166 6.80 8.07 -10.14
N GLU A 167 5.91 7.12 -9.88
CA GLU A 167 4.80 7.32 -8.96
C GLU A 167 5.28 7.33 -7.52
N LYS A 168 6.26 6.47 -7.16
CA LYS A 168 6.90 6.51 -5.84
C LYS A 168 7.48 7.90 -5.55
N VAL A 169 8.19 8.48 -6.52
CA VAL A 169 8.74 9.84 -6.44
C VAL A 169 7.62 10.86 -6.24
N PHE A 170 6.55 10.79 -7.02
CA PHE A 170 5.43 11.72 -6.91
C PHE A 170 4.73 11.62 -5.54
N TYR A 171 4.29 10.42 -5.15
CA TYR A 171 3.59 10.22 -3.87
C TYR A 171 4.45 10.65 -2.69
N LEU A 172 5.73 10.25 -2.65
CA LEU A 172 6.63 10.66 -1.57
C LEU A 172 6.75 12.19 -1.52
N LEU A 173 7.00 12.87 -2.65
CA LEU A 173 7.12 14.33 -2.67
C LEU A 173 5.84 15.06 -2.24
N THR A 174 4.66 14.55 -2.64
CA THR A 174 3.36 15.11 -2.26
C THR A 174 2.94 14.78 -0.82
N SER A 175 3.54 13.75 -0.22
CA SER A 175 3.32 13.40 1.18
C SER A 175 4.09 14.28 2.15
N LEU A 176 5.08 15.04 1.66
CA LEU A 176 5.86 15.96 2.49
C LEU A 176 5.01 17.19 2.84
N GLY A 177 5.09 17.63 4.09
CA GLY A 177 4.42 18.83 4.57
C GLY A 177 4.98 20.13 3.97
N HIS A 178 4.35 21.25 4.33
CA HIS A 178 4.71 22.61 3.89
C HIS A 178 6.19 22.96 4.12
N GLU A 179 6.79 22.39 5.17
CA GLU A 179 8.20 22.52 5.52
C GLU A 179 9.19 22.07 4.43
N TYR A 180 8.75 21.22 3.50
CA TYR A 180 9.54 20.76 2.36
C TYR A 180 9.04 21.33 1.01
N GLU A 181 8.14 22.31 1.01
CA GLU A 181 7.50 22.80 -0.22
C GLU A 181 8.51 23.23 -1.30
N THR A 182 9.58 23.95 -0.91
CA THR A 182 10.65 24.37 -1.82
C THR A 182 11.40 23.17 -2.41
N PHE A 183 11.67 22.15 -1.59
CA PHE A 183 12.30 20.91 -2.03
C PHE A 183 11.38 20.15 -2.99
N THR A 184 10.11 19.96 -2.63
CA THR A 184 9.09 19.31 -3.46
C THR A 184 8.95 19.99 -4.82
N LYS A 185 8.83 21.32 -4.86
CA LYS A 185 8.77 22.08 -6.12
C LYS A 185 10.01 21.92 -6.99
N THR A 186 11.18 21.79 -6.37
CA THR A 186 12.45 21.62 -7.10
C THR A 186 12.54 20.22 -7.70
N MET A 187 12.18 19.18 -6.95
CA MET A 187 12.27 17.79 -7.39
C MET A 187 11.18 17.36 -8.37
N LEU A 188 10.05 18.06 -8.42
CA LEU A 188 9.01 17.84 -9.43
C LEU A 188 9.39 18.38 -10.82
N LYS A 189 10.39 19.26 -10.92
CA LYS A 189 10.87 19.77 -12.20
C LYS A 189 11.70 18.72 -12.95
N PRO A 190 11.57 18.60 -14.28
CA PRO A 190 12.46 17.76 -15.08
C PRO A 190 13.92 18.26 -15.03
N PRO A 191 14.93 17.36 -15.01
CA PRO A 191 14.81 15.90 -14.98
C PRO A 191 14.40 15.40 -13.59
N ARG A 192 13.38 14.54 -13.54
CA ARG A 192 12.92 13.96 -12.27
C ARG A 192 13.91 12.89 -11.80
N PRO A 193 14.34 12.93 -10.52
CA PRO A 193 15.22 11.90 -9.98
C PRO A 193 14.52 10.54 -9.95
N SER A 194 15.30 9.47 -9.93
CA SER A 194 14.83 8.14 -9.52
C SER A 194 14.44 8.14 -8.04
N TYR A 195 13.67 7.14 -7.61
CA TYR A 195 13.31 7.01 -6.19
C TYR A 195 14.54 6.96 -5.27
N SER A 196 15.59 6.22 -5.67
CA SER A 196 16.84 6.10 -4.90
C SER A 196 17.58 7.44 -4.76
N GLU A 197 17.66 8.21 -5.84
CA GLU A 197 18.26 9.55 -5.82
C GLU A 197 17.44 10.51 -4.97
N LEU A 198 16.11 10.44 -5.06
CA LEU A 198 15.21 11.26 -4.25
C LEU A 198 15.43 11.03 -2.75
N ILE A 199 15.49 9.77 -2.30
CA ILE A 199 15.74 9.45 -0.88
C ILE A 199 17.07 10.07 -0.42
N SER A 200 18.12 9.92 -1.20
CA SER A 200 19.45 10.45 -0.87
C SER A 200 19.45 11.98 -0.77
N GLN A 201 18.78 12.65 -1.72
CA GLN A 201 18.65 14.11 -1.74
C GLN A 201 17.77 14.63 -0.61
N LEU A 202 16.67 13.93 -0.29
CA LEU A 202 15.75 14.27 0.78
C LEU A 202 16.42 14.17 2.15
N GLN A 203 17.17 13.09 2.40
CA GLN A 203 17.97 12.93 3.62
C GLN A 203 19.05 14.02 3.73
N SER A 204 19.75 14.33 2.64
CA SER A 204 20.75 15.40 2.62
C SER A 204 20.14 16.79 2.89
N HIS A 205 18.93 17.03 2.38
CA HIS A 205 18.19 18.27 2.61
C HIS A 205 17.73 18.39 4.08
N ASP A 206 17.21 17.31 4.67
CA ASP A 206 16.81 17.26 6.07
C ASP A 206 18.00 17.49 7.02
N GLN A 207 19.13 16.82 6.78
CA GLN A 207 20.37 17.05 7.54
C GLN A 207 20.79 18.52 7.52
N ARG A 208 20.76 19.14 6.34
CA ARG A 208 21.09 20.56 6.17
C ARG A 208 20.10 21.46 6.92
N ARG A 209 18.81 21.18 6.84
CA ARG A 209 17.77 21.93 7.54
C ARG A 209 17.91 21.82 9.06
N ASN A 210 18.14 20.62 9.58
CA ASN A 210 18.37 20.38 11.01
C ASN A 210 19.63 21.09 11.49
N TRP A 211 20.69 21.12 10.67
CA TRP A 211 21.89 21.90 10.97
C TRP A 211 21.58 23.40 11.11
N PHE A 212 20.88 24.01 10.14
CA PHE A 212 20.51 25.44 10.22
C PHE A 212 19.53 25.77 11.36
N SER A 213 18.57 24.88 11.62
CA SER A 213 17.60 25.05 12.72
C SER A 213 18.31 25.08 14.09
N ASN A 214 19.23 24.13 14.32
CA ASN A 214 20.00 24.06 15.55
C ASN A 214 20.91 25.28 15.74
N HIS A 215 21.52 25.82 14.68
CA HIS A 215 22.38 27.02 14.77
C HIS A 215 21.59 28.32 14.98
N SER A 216 20.35 28.40 14.46
CA SER A 216 19.49 29.57 14.64
C SER A 216 19.04 29.73 16.10
N ASN A 217 18.80 28.62 16.80
CA ASN A 217 18.44 28.62 18.21
C ASN A 217 19.62 28.98 19.14
N VAL A 218 20.86 28.75 18.72
CA VAL A 218 22.06 29.13 19.48
C VAL A 218 22.33 30.64 19.41
N HIS A 219 22.07 31.28 18.27
CA HIS A 219 22.27 32.72 18.14
C HIS A 219 21.20 33.58 18.84
N ASN A 220 19.97 33.06 19.00
CA ASN A 220 18.88 33.82 19.65
C ASN A 220 18.94 33.84 21.18
N SER A 221 19.85 33.11 21.82
CA SER A 221 19.99 33.06 23.28
C SER A 221 21.16 33.86 23.86
N SER A 222 21.94 34.60 23.05
CA SER A 222 23.17 35.25 23.57
C SER A 222 23.64 36.57 22.92
N THR A 223 22.91 37.19 21.98
CA THR A 223 23.31 38.52 21.47
C THR A 223 22.52 39.65 22.13
N PRO A 224 23.12 40.48 23.02
CA PRO A 224 22.50 41.73 23.43
C PRO A 224 22.40 42.62 22.20
N GLN A 225 21.21 43.13 21.89
CA GLN A 225 21.01 44.08 20.80
C GLN A 225 21.66 45.41 21.19
N VAL A 226 22.91 45.62 20.77
CA VAL A 226 23.62 46.88 20.99
C VAL A 226 23.30 47.83 19.84
N ALA A 227 22.49 48.85 20.12
CA ALA A 227 22.21 49.93 19.19
C ALA A 227 23.47 50.80 18.98
N PHE A 228 23.81 51.09 17.72
CA PHE A 228 24.91 51.98 17.36
C PHE A 228 24.40 53.42 17.32
N TYR A 229 24.83 54.28 18.25
CA TYR A 229 24.54 55.72 18.23
C TYR A 229 25.69 56.47 17.52
N GLY A 230 25.40 57.01 16.34
CA GLY A 230 26.28 57.97 15.66
C GLY A 230 25.98 59.39 16.12
N GLU A 231 26.87 60.01 16.89
CA GLU A 231 26.71 61.38 17.38
C GLU A 231 27.52 62.35 16.50
N GLN A 232 26.84 63.06 15.59
CA GLN A 232 27.47 64.11 14.78
C GLN A 232 27.08 65.49 15.31
N GLN A 233 28.08 66.18 15.88
CA GLN A 233 27.98 67.57 16.32
C GLN A 233 27.65 68.49 15.13
N ARG A 234 26.42 69.03 15.08
CA ARG A 234 26.14 70.40 14.63
C ARG A 234 24.64 70.75 14.78
N SER A 235 24.40 71.68 15.70
CA SER A 235 23.39 72.75 15.66
C SER A 235 21.98 72.43 15.13
N ARG A 236 21.03 72.46 16.07
CA ARG A 236 19.57 72.67 15.93
C ARG A 236 18.75 71.57 15.24
N ALA A 237 17.69 71.16 15.96
CA ALA A 237 16.63 70.20 15.62
C ALA A 237 17.03 68.70 15.70
N ARG A 238 16.71 68.05 16.84
CA ARG A 238 16.76 66.59 16.99
C ARG A 238 15.52 65.97 16.34
N VAL A 239 15.72 65.26 15.23
CA VAL A 239 14.79 64.24 14.74
C VAL A 239 15.48 62.89 14.93
N THR A 240 14.96 62.08 15.84
CA THR A 240 15.47 60.73 16.10
C THR A 240 14.72 59.74 15.23
N TYR A 241 15.41 59.11 14.28
CA TYR A 241 14.86 57.99 13.52
C TYR A 241 15.25 56.67 14.20
N MET A 242 14.27 55.94 14.72
CA MET A 242 14.47 54.54 15.12
C MET A 242 14.13 53.64 13.93
N PHE A 243 15.11 52.91 13.42
CA PHE A 243 14.89 51.82 12.48
C PHE A 243 15.02 50.49 13.24
N PHE A 244 13.89 49.81 13.42
CA PHE A 244 13.86 48.42 13.88
C PHE A 244 13.92 47.48 12.68
N PRO A 245 14.81 46.45 12.68
CA PRO A 245 14.77 45.41 11.67
C PRO A 245 13.64 44.45 12.03
N LEU A 246 12.44 44.69 11.49
CA LEU A 246 11.34 43.74 11.56
C LEU A 246 11.63 42.56 10.64
N CYS A 247 11.75 41.38 11.24
CA CYS A 247 11.52 40.11 10.58
C CYS A 247 10.13 40.14 9.89
N GLN A 248 10.07 39.59 8.68
CA GLN A 248 8.87 39.46 7.83
C GLN A 248 8.23 40.76 7.30
N ASN A 249 8.55 41.09 6.03
CA ASN A 249 7.61 41.51 4.98
C ASN A 249 6.46 42.50 5.25
N HIS A 250 6.54 43.43 6.19
CA HIS A 250 5.63 44.59 6.23
C HIS A 250 6.30 45.82 6.88
N ILE A 251 6.47 46.90 6.09
CA ILE A 251 6.92 48.21 6.58
C ILE A 251 5.67 49.01 6.95
N PHE A 252 5.47 49.29 8.25
CA PHE A 252 4.54 50.32 8.73
C PHE A 252 5.35 51.49 9.29
N LEU A 253 5.15 52.69 8.72
CA LEU A 253 5.67 53.96 9.24
C LEU A 253 4.70 54.49 10.30
N ILE A 254 5.13 54.58 11.56
CA ILE A 254 4.42 55.31 12.61
C ILE A 254 5.24 56.56 12.96
N VAL A 255 4.67 57.73 12.71
CA VAL A 255 5.20 59.03 13.14
C VAL A 255 4.57 59.35 14.49
N SER A 256 5.37 59.32 15.56
CA SER A 256 4.94 59.82 16.88
C SER A 256 5.49 61.23 17.07
N ASN A 257 4.61 62.21 17.20
CA ASN A 257 4.95 63.58 17.54
C ASN A 257 4.69 63.79 19.03
N GLN A 258 5.68 64.32 19.75
CA GLN A 258 5.55 64.78 21.12
C GLN A 258 4.63 66.00 21.10
N ASP A 259 3.34 65.80 21.31
CA ASP A 259 2.44 66.68 22.07
C ASP A 259 0.99 66.25 21.80
N GLN A 260 0.26 66.06 22.90
CA GLN A 260 -1.21 65.95 23.01
C GLN A 260 -1.89 64.57 22.84
N GLN A 261 -2.40 64.13 23.99
CA GLN A 261 -3.73 63.53 24.24
C GLN A 261 -4.28 62.48 23.26
N THR A 262 -4.28 61.24 23.77
CA THR A 262 -5.26 60.15 23.56
C THR A 262 -6.51 60.47 22.75
N PHE A 263 -6.81 59.65 21.73
CA PHE A 263 -8.11 58.98 21.53
C PHE A 263 -7.92 57.79 20.58
N GLY A 264 -8.34 56.60 21.00
CA GLY A 264 -8.33 55.39 20.18
C GLY A 264 -9.65 55.20 19.43
N ILE A 265 -9.62 54.50 18.29
CA ILE A 265 -10.77 53.79 17.73
C ILE A 265 -10.27 52.50 17.06
N ASN A 266 -10.88 51.38 17.44
CA ASN A 266 -10.82 50.06 16.80
C ASN A 266 -11.49 50.08 15.41
N VAL A 267 -10.80 49.57 14.38
CA VAL A 267 -11.26 48.52 13.44
C VAL A 267 -10.03 47.73 13.01
#